data_AF-D3PSQ6-F1
#
_entry.id   AF-D3PSQ6-F1
#
_cell.length_a   1.000
_cell.length_b   1.000
_cell.length_c   1.000
_cell.angle_alpha   90.00
_cell.angle_beta   90.00
_cell.angle_gamma   90.00
#
_symmetry.space_group_name_H-M   'P 1'
#
loop_
_entity.id
_entity.type
_entity.pdbx_description
1 polymer ?
#
loop_
_entity_poly.entity_id
_entity_poly.type
_entity_poly.pdbx_seq_one_letter_code
_entity_poly.pdbx_strand_id
1 'polypeptide(L)'
;MILRLPPACLEQTRFYLRAALPREGVGLWVGRAGRVVEFWPLPNVHPRPRERYEADPQALIEAVRRIEQRGLELLAIVHSHPSGPALPSEADRAQAYWRVPYVIFDMRTGDFRAFCLPQTEEVPVWLEG
;
A
#
# COMPACT_ATOMS: atom_id res chain seq x y z
N MET A 1 5.64 9.83 12.27
CA MET A 1 6.25 9.70 10.93
C MET A 1 5.36 10.42 9.94
N ILE A 2 5.90 11.01 8.86
CA ILE A 2 5.11 11.57 7.76
C ILE A 2 5.59 10.94 6.45
N LEU A 3 4.65 10.56 5.59
CA LEU A 3 4.93 10.09 4.24
C LEU A 3 4.82 11.26 3.28
N ARG A 4 5.86 11.52 2.50
CA ARG A 4 5.84 12.52 1.41
C ARG A 4 5.64 11.79 0.10
N LEU A 5 4.57 12.13 -0.62
CA LEU A 5 4.14 11.44 -1.81
C LEU A 5 4.21 12.37 -3.03
N PRO A 6 5.14 12.11 -3.97
CA PRO A 6 5.18 12.83 -5.23
C PRO A 6 3.95 12.51 -6.10
N PRO A 7 3.41 13.47 -6.86
CA PRO A 7 2.25 13.25 -7.74
C PRO A 7 2.42 12.06 -8.69
N ALA A 8 3.61 11.92 -9.30
CA ALA A 8 3.90 10.82 -10.21
C ALA A 8 3.78 9.42 -9.55
N CYS A 9 4.18 9.29 -8.28
CA CYS A 9 4.04 8.03 -7.54
C CYS A 9 2.57 7.76 -7.19
N LEU A 10 1.81 8.79 -6.84
CA LEU A 10 0.36 8.67 -6.60
C LEU A 10 -0.37 8.24 -7.88
N GLU A 11 -0.03 8.82 -9.03
CA GLU A 11 -0.61 8.48 -10.32
C GLU A 11 -0.31 7.04 -10.73
N GLN A 12 0.94 6.59 -10.59
CA GLN A 12 1.33 5.19 -10.83
C GLN A 12 0.57 4.22 -9.92
N THR A 13 0.46 4.57 -8.63
CA THR A 13 -0.30 3.77 -7.65
C THR A 13 -1.76 3.65 -8.08
N ARG A 14 -2.42 4.79 -8.37
CA ARG A 14 -3.83 4.82 -8.79
C ARG A 14 -4.06 4.08 -10.10
N PHE A 15 -3.16 4.22 -11.07
CA PHE A 15 -3.24 3.54 -12.34
C PHE A 15 -3.26 2.01 -12.15
N TYR A 16 -2.32 1.49 -11.36
CA TYR A 16 -2.27 0.06 -11.05
C TYR A 16 -3.49 -0.42 -10.28
N LEU A 17 -3.90 0.27 -9.20
CA LEU A 17 -5.04 -0.14 -8.38
C LEU A 17 -6.36 -0.09 -9.17
N ARG A 18 -6.51 0.86 -10.08
CA ARG A 18 -7.68 0.91 -10.99
C ARG A 18 -7.69 -0.27 -11.97
N ALA A 19 -6.53 -0.67 -12.49
CA ALA A 19 -6.41 -1.84 -13.35
C ALA A 19 -6.66 -3.16 -12.61
N ALA A 20 -6.50 -3.19 -11.28
CA ALA A 20 -6.76 -4.37 -10.47
C ALA A 20 -8.27 -4.64 -10.24
N LEU A 21 -9.14 -3.63 -10.40
CA LEU A 21 -10.58 -3.78 -10.21
C LEU A 21 -11.16 -4.91 -11.08
N PRO A 22 -12.11 -5.72 -10.54
CA PRO A 22 -12.80 -5.59 -9.26
C PRO A 22 -12.09 -6.26 -8.08
N ARG A 23 -10.80 -6.63 -8.22
CA ARG A 23 -9.99 -7.20 -7.15
C ARG A 23 -9.34 -6.08 -6.32
N GLU A 24 -8.98 -6.39 -5.08
CA GLU A 24 -8.03 -5.58 -4.33
C GLU A 24 -6.67 -5.66 -5.02
N GLY A 25 -6.11 -4.51 -5.38
CA GLY A 25 -4.71 -4.38 -5.73
C GLY A 25 -3.86 -4.25 -4.47
N VAL A 26 -2.63 -4.76 -4.52
CA VAL A 26 -1.63 -4.64 -3.45
C VAL A 26 -0.27 -4.25 -4.04
N GLY A 27 0.52 -3.50 -3.29
CA GLY A 27 1.85 -3.06 -3.67
C GLY A 27 2.60 -2.38 -2.54
N LEU A 28 3.73 -1.77 -2.87
CA LEU A 28 4.65 -1.16 -1.93
C LEU A 28 4.93 0.29 -2.34
N TRP A 29 4.95 1.20 -1.37
CA TRP A 29 5.67 2.46 -1.52
C TRP A 29 7.08 2.30 -1.01
N VAL A 30 8.03 2.60 -1.89
CA VAL A 30 9.46 2.44 -1.66
C VAL A 30 10.11 3.81 -1.74
N GLY A 31 11.05 4.10 -0.85
CA GLY A 31 11.68 5.42 -0.85
C GLY A 31 12.82 5.57 0.14
N ARG A 32 13.06 6.80 0.61
CA ARG A 32 14.12 7.12 1.57
C ARG A 32 13.65 8.24 2.49
N ALA A 33 13.97 8.15 3.77
CA ALA A 33 13.68 9.20 4.76
C ALA A 33 12.22 9.70 4.69
N GLY A 34 11.27 8.77 4.61
CA GLY A 34 9.82 9.06 4.55
C GLY A 34 9.32 9.67 3.23
N ARG A 35 10.16 9.82 2.20
CA ARG A 35 9.71 10.26 0.87
C ARG A 35 9.60 9.09 -0.09
N VAL A 36 8.41 8.88 -0.65
CA VAL A 36 8.17 7.88 -1.70
C VAL A 36 8.95 8.27 -2.96
N VAL A 37 9.63 7.29 -3.53
CA VAL A 37 10.40 7.42 -4.77
C VAL A 37 9.82 6.52 -5.85
N GLU A 38 9.31 5.35 -5.48
CA GLU A 38 8.74 4.36 -6.40
C GLU A 38 7.52 3.66 -5.81
N PHE A 39 6.60 3.24 -6.70
CA PHE A 39 5.53 2.31 -6.38
C PHE A 39 5.81 0.96 -7.04
N TRP A 40 5.84 -0.12 -6.25
CA TRP A 40 6.09 -1.47 -6.76
C TRP A 40 4.85 -2.35 -6.55
N PRO A 41 4.20 -2.84 -7.62
CA PRO A 41 3.03 -3.71 -7.48
C PRO A 41 3.42 -5.09 -6.96
N LEU A 42 2.50 -5.72 -6.22
CA LEU A 42 2.61 -7.11 -5.80
C LEU A 42 1.39 -7.91 -6.30
N PRO A 43 1.54 -9.20 -6.62
CA PRO A 43 0.40 -10.05 -6.91
C PRO A 43 -0.48 -10.24 -5.68
N ASN A 44 -1.80 -10.11 -5.85
CA ASN A 44 -2.78 -10.55 -4.85
C ASN A 44 -3.12 -12.03 -5.10
N VAL A 45 -2.68 -12.91 -4.20
CA VAL A 45 -2.86 -14.37 -4.30
C VAL A 45 -4.02 -14.89 -3.44
N HIS A 46 -4.77 -14.02 -2.79
CA HIS A 46 -5.86 -14.43 -1.91
C HIS A 46 -6.97 -15.16 -2.69
N PRO A 47 -7.55 -16.27 -2.17
CA PRO A 47 -8.62 -17.02 -2.86
C PRO A 47 -9.90 -16.22 -3.13
N ARG A 48 -10.13 -15.14 -2.36
CA ARG A 48 -11.22 -14.19 -2.54
C ARG A 48 -10.66 -12.79 -2.79
N PRO A 49 -10.06 -12.52 -3.96
CA PRO A 49 -9.29 -11.31 -4.19
C PRO A 49 -10.16 -10.06 -4.37
N ARG A 50 -11.49 -10.21 -4.45
CA ARG A 50 -12.44 -9.08 -4.50
C ARG A 50 -12.76 -8.49 -3.12
N GLU A 51 -12.45 -9.22 -2.07
CA GLU A 51 -12.83 -8.89 -0.69
C GLU A 51 -11.62 -8.69 0.22
N ARG A 52 -10.46 -9.26 -0.15
CA ARG A 52 -9.23 -9.26 0.64
C ARG A 52 -8.02 -9.37 -0.28
N TYR A 53 -6.89 -8.89 0.21
CA TYR A 53 -5.59 -9.16 -0.40
C TYR A 53 -4.77 -10.15 0.42
N GLU A 54 -3.88 -10.84 -0.27
CA GLU A 54 -2.73 -11.53 0.30
C GLU A 54 -1.59 -11.25 -0.68
N ALA A 55 -0.64 -10.42 -0.27
CA ALA A 55 0.52 -10.16 -1.11
C ALA A 55 1.30 -11.47 -1.27
N ASP A 56 1.64 -11.85 -2.51
CA ASP A 56 2.45 -13.04 -2.77
C ASP A 56 3.71 -13.03 -1.87
N PRO A 57 3.86 -14.01 -0.95
CA PRO A 57 4.94 -13.99 0.02
C PRO A 57 6.33 -14.03 -0.61
N GLN A 58 6.49 -14.76 -1.73
CA GLN A 58 7.77 -14.85 -2.43
C GLN A 58 8.08 -13.51 -3.11
N ALA A 59 7.12 -12.94 -3.82
CA ALA A 59 7.30 -11.64 -4.48
C ALA A 59 7.59 -10.52 -3.46
N LEU A 60 6.95 -10.56 -2.29
CA LEU A 60 7.18 -9.60 -1.22
C LEU A 60 8.60 -9.72 -0.64
N ILE A 61 9.08 -10.94 -0.36
CA ILE A 61 10.45 -11.16 0.14
C ILE A 61 11.48 -10.70 -0.90
N GLU A 62 11.28 -11.04 -2.17
CA GLU A 62 12.14 -10.61 -3.27
C GLU A 62 12.16 -9.09 -3.42
N ALA A 63 11.00 -8.44 -3.31
CA ALA A 63 10.88 -6.99 -3.33
C ALA A 63 11.65 -6.36 -2.17
N VAL A 64 11.46 -6.82 -0.94
CA VAL A 64 12.18 -6.28 0.24
C VAL A 64 13.69 -6.43 0.09
N ARG A 65 14.18 -7.59 -0.36
CA ARG A 65 15.62 -7.77 -0.65
C ARG A 65 16.13 -6.78 -1.69
N ARG A 66 15.36 -6.55 -2.75
CA ARG A 66 15.72 -5.58 -3.81
C ARG A 66 15.69 -4.13 -3.30
N ILE A 67 14.75 -3.79 -2.41
CA ILE A 67 14.68 -2.48 -1.73
C ILE A 67 16.00 -2.24 -0.99
N GLU A 68 16.41 -3.20 -0.15
CA GLU A 68 17.65 -3.11 0.63
C GLU A 68 18.90 -3.02 -0.26
N GLN A 69 19.01 -3.85 -1.30
CA GLN A 69 20.13 -3.81 -2.26
C GLN A 69 20.26 -2.47 -2.98
N ARG A 70 19.15 -1.74 -3.15
CA ARG A 70 19.14 -0.40 -3.76
C ARG A 70 19.37 0.71 -2.73
N GLY A 71 19.60 0.36 -1.46
CA GLY A 71 19.69 1.31 -0.34
C GLY A 71 18.41 2.13 -0.19
N LEU A 72 17.26 1.52 -0.44
CA LEU A 72 15.93 2.11 -0.25
C LEU A 72 15.29 1.54 1.03
N GLU A 73 14.15 2.11 1.41
CA GLU A 73 13.32 1.71 2.54
C GLU A 73 11.92 1.29 2.05
N LEU A 74 11.35 0.27 2.67
CA LEU A 74 9.92 -0.02 2.56
C LEU A 74 9.18 1.00 3.42
N LEU A 75 8.50 1.96 2.78
CA LEU A 75 7.82 3.05 3.48
C LEU A 75 6.37 2.71 3.82
N ALA A 76 5.70 1.91 2.99
CA ALA A 76 4.33 1.47 3.25
C ALA A 76 3.96 0.25 2.40
N ILE A 77 3.03 -0.55 2.93
CA ILE A 77 2.24 -1.49 2.14
C ILE A 77 0.99 -0.75 1.66
N VAL A 78 0.65 -0.89 0.39
CA VAL A 78 -0.50 -0.23 -0.23
C VAL A 78 -1.49 -1.29 -0.65
N HIS A 79 -2.77 -1.10 -0.32
CA HIS A 79 -3.85 -1.88 -0.90
C HIS A 79 -5.09 -1.03 -1.21
N SER A 80 -6.02 -1.60 -1.96
CA SER A 80 -7.27 -0.92 -2.36
C SER A 80 -8.48 -1.70 -1.91
N HIS A 81 -9.50 -0.99 -1.44
CA HIS A 81 -10.85 -1.52 -1.27
C HIS A 81 -11.69 -1.20 -2.51
N PRO A 82 -12.14 -2.21 -3.29
CA PRO A 82 -12.94 -2.00 -4.51
C PRO A 82 -14.26 -1.29 -4.24
N SER A 83 -14.89 -1.59 -3.10
CA SER A 83 -16.20 -1.08 -2.70
C SER A 83 -16.28 -0.61 -1.24
N GLY A 84 -15.14 -0.53 -0.55
CA GLY A 84 -15.04 -0.18 0.88
C GLY A 84 -14.33 1.16 1.10
N PRO A 85 -14.43 1.73 2.32
CA PRO A 85 -13.79 3.00 2.66
C PRO A 85 -12.27 2.87 2.75
N ALA A 86 -11.56 4.00 2.72
CA ALA A 86 -10.13 4.12 3.03
C ALA A 86 -9.87 3.98 4.54
N LEU A 87 -10.43 2.94 5.17
CA LEU A 87 -10.30 2.61 6.58
C LEU A 87 -9.96 1.13 6.70
N PRO A 88 -9.11 0.74 7.66
CA PRO A 88 -8.72 -0.65 7.83
C PRO A 88 -9.90 -1.48 8.33
N SER A 89 -10.17 -2.58 7.62
CA SER A 89 -11.08 -3.64 8.02
C SER A 89 -10.49 -4.48 9.16
N GLU A 90 -11.31 -5.37 9.73
CA GLU A 90 -10.82 -6.37 10.69
C GLU A 90 -9.79 -7.32 10.05
N ALA A 91 -9.96 -7.66 8.77
CA ALA A 91 -9.03 -8.50 8.04
C ALA A 91 -7.66 -7.80 7.87
N ASP A 92 -7.66 -6.51 7.53
CA ASP A 92 -6.41 -5.73 7.41
C ASP A 92 -5.61 -5.72 8.70
N ARG A 93 -6.30 -5.52 9.83
CA ARG A 93 -5.68 -5.51 11.16
C ARG A 93 -5.09 -6.87 11.52
N ALA A 94 -5.80 -7.95 11.19
CA ALA A 94 -5.34 -9.31 11.47
C ALA A 94 -4.13 -9.71 10.60
N GLN A 95 -3.99 -9.13 9.41
CA GLN A 95 -2.94 -9.43 8.44
C GLN A 95 -1.79 -8.42 8.45
N ALA A 96 -1.81 -7.45 9.37
CA ALA A 96 -0.79 -6.41 9.50
C ALA A 96 0.51 -6.92 10.16
N TYR A 97 1.25 -7.78 9.45
CA TYR A 97 2.47 -8.40 9.99
C TYR A 97 3.71 -7.49 9.92
N TRP A 98 3.72 -6.52 9.00
CA TRP A 98 4.84 -5.60 8.79
C TRP A 98 4.69 -4.35 9.63
N ARG A 99 5.80 -3.91 10.25
CA ARG A 99 5.87 -2.70 11.08
C ARG A 99 6.09 -1.45 10.23
N VAL A 100 5.27 -1.29 9.20
CA VAL A 100 5.22 -0.13 8.30
C VAL A 100 3.78 0.35 8.19
N PRO A 101 3.54 1.62 7.81
CA PRO A 101 2.21 2.10 7.49
C PRO A 101 1.52 1.25 6.41
N TYR A 102 0.21 1.07 6.56
CA TYR A 102 -0.68 0.48 5.55
C TYR A 102 -1.52 1.59 4.93
N VAL A 103 -1.40 1.76 3.62
CA VAL A 103 -2.11 2.79 2.84
C VAL A 103 -3.28 2.14 2.13
N ILE A 104 -4.47 2.66 2.39
CA ILE A 104 -5.73 2.07 1.95
C ILE A 104 -6.41 3.05 1.00
N PHE A 105 -6.68 2.62 -0.23
CA PHE A 105 -7.41 3.40 -1.23
C PHE A 105 -8.89 2.99 -1.27
N ASP A 106 -9.80 3.96 -1.17
CA ASP A 106 -11.21 3.79 -1.55
C ASP A 106 -11.32 3.98 -3.07
N MET A 107 -11.61 2.91 -3.81
CA MET A 107 -11.65 2.99 -5.26
C MET A 107 -12.91 3.68 -5.81
N ARG A 108 -13.92 3.94 -4.97
CA ARG A 108 -15.14 4.65 -5.37
C ARG A 108 -14.95 6.16 -5.33
N THR A 109 -14.24 6.67 -4.32
CA THR A 109 -14.00 8.11 -4.15
C THR A 109 -12.65 8.54 -4.69
N GLY A 110 -11.67 7.64 -4.75
CA GLY A 110 -10.27 7.94 -5.07
C GLY A 110 -9.46 8.48 -3.89
N ASP A 111 -10.07 8.55 -2.70
CA ASP A 111 -9.41 8.91 -1.45
C ASP A 111 -8.49 7.79 -0.97
N PHE A 112 -7.49 8.15 -0.18
CA PHE A 112 -6.63 7.19 0.49
C PHE A 112 -6.17 7.72 1.84
N ARG A 113 -5.89 6.80 2.76
CA ARG A 113 -5.41 7.10 4.12
C ARG A 113 -4.37 6.08 4.54
N ALA A 114 -3.47 6.44 5.43
CA ALA A 114 -2.40 5.57 5.90
C ALA A 114 -2.50 5.32 7.40
N PHE A 115 -2.25 4.09 7.85
CA PHE A 115 -2.40 3.70 9.25
C PHE A 115 -1.25 2.83 9.73
N CYS A 116 -0.78 3.05 10.96
CA CYS A 116 -0.01 2.07 11.70
C CYS A 116 -0.97 1.05 12.32
N LEU A 117 -0.83 -0.22 11.93
CA LEU A 117 -1.65 -1.32 12.42
C LEU A 117 -0.87 -2.19 13.42
N PRO A 118 -1.54 -2.80 14.41
CA PRO A 118 -3.01 -2.86 14.61
C PRO A 118 -3.64 -1.67 15.37
N GLN A 119 -2.84 -0.75 15.92
CA GLN A 119 -3.30 0.35 16.79
C GLN A 119 -4.20 1.38 16.08
N THR A 120 -4.18 1.40 14.75
CA THR A 120 -4.90 2.38 13.90
C THR A 120 -4.62 3.82 14.19
N GLU A 121 -3.36 4.10 14.50
CA GLU A 121 -2.86 5.46 14.45
C GLU A 121 -2.72 5.89 12.98
N GLU A 122 -3.33 7.02 12.62
CA GLU A 122 -3.23 7.55 11.27
C GLU A 122 -1.87 8.19 11.04
N VAL A 123 -1.27 7.89 9.88
CA VAL A 123 0.01 8.42 9.44
C VAL A 123 -0.27 9.51 8.40
N PRO A 124 0.13 10.76 8.63
CA PRO A 124 -0.06 11.81 7.65
C PRO A 124 0.65 11.50 6.34
N VAL A 125 -0.05 11.70 5.22
CA VAL A 125 0.53 11.67 3.88
C VAL A 125 0.48 13.07 3.28
N TRP A 126 1.64 13.66 3.08
CA TRP A 126 1.81 14.95 2.45
C TRP A 126 1.98 14.78 0.94
N LEU A 127 1.04 15.30 0.17
CA LEU A 127 1.19 15.39 -1.28
C LEU A 127 2.17 16.51 -1.61
N GLU A 128 3.26 16.17 -2.29
CA GLU A 128 4.18 17.19 -2.80
C GLU A 128 3.49 17.98 -3.93
N GLY A 129 3.71 19.29 -3.95
CA GLY A 129 3.20 20.20 -4.99
C GLY A 129 4.08 20.25 -6.23
#